data_AF-A0A2H3AIP5-F1
#
_entry.id   AF-A0A2H3AIP5-F1
#
_cell.length_a   1.000
_cell.length_b   1.000
_cell.length_c   1.000
_cell.angle_alpha   90.00
_cell.angle_beta   90.00
_cell.angle_gamma   90.00
#
_symmetry.space_group_name_H-M   'P 1'
#
loop_
_entity.id
_entity.type
_entity.pdbx_description
1 polymer ?
#
loop_
_entity_poly.entity_id
_entity_poly.type
_entity_poly.pdbx_seq_one_letter_code
_entity_poly.pdbx_strand_id
1 'polypeptide(L)'
;KSSWFGDLLKAGRNLPFLLSYELHPRDLSIDYIDKYIDMVRKDTNKWLQNEINGTDKHYLLHGRKEPQKNKPPVQVVLCMRHYLDVPVLEHRTALTRLLLSNHLLALERMRWSEYGKPKVQRDHRKCRFCRTVVESPEHALLRCNGTASLIDLRRQVWAELSVRIPAV
;
A
#
# COMPACT_ATOMS: atom_id res chain seq x y z
N LYS A 1 7.80 -32.23 -24.07
CA LYS A 1 8.65 -31.52 -25.04
C LYS A 1 8.74 -30.05 -24.62
N SER A 2 9.95 -29.48 -24.63
CA SER A 2 10.22 -28.03 -24.72
C SER A 2 9.25 -27.31 -25.66
N SER A 3 8.30 -26.49 -25.20
CA SER A 3 7.54 -25.62 -26.08
C SER A 3 7.11 -24.35 -25.36
N TRP A 4 7.03 -23.25 -26.10
CA TRP A 4 6.55 -21.96 -25.58
C TRP A 4 5.18 -22.10 -24.89
N PHE A 5 4.30 -22.95 -25.42
CA PHE A 5 2.97 -23.20 -24.88
C PHE A 5 3.04 -23.96 -23.55
N GLY A 6 3.90 -24.99 -23.47
CA GLY A 6 4.15 -25.72 -22.22
C GLY A 6 4.77 -24.82 -21.15
N ASP A 7 5.66 -23.92 -21.55
CA ASP A 7 6.29 -22.95 -20.65
C ASP A 7 5.26 -21.93 -20.11
N LEU A 8 4.32 -21.48 -20.95
CA LEU A 8 3.23 -20.60 -20.52
C LEU A 8 2.28 -21.29 -19.52
N LEU A 9 1.89 -22.53 -19.79
CA LEU A 9 1.08 -23.31 -18.84
C LEU A 9 1.80 -23.51 -17.50
N LYS A 10 3.10 -23.81 -17.56
CA LYS A 10 3.94 -23.96 -16.37
C LYS A 10 4.03 -22.63 -15.60
N ALA A 11 4.20 -21.51 -16.29
CA ALA A 11 4.21 -20.19 -15.66
C ALA A 11 2.89 -19.88 -14.96
N GLY A 12 1.75 -20.15 -15.61
CA GLY A 12 0.42 -19.98 -15.02
C GLY A 12 0.21 -20.82 -13.76
N ARG A 13 0.66 -22.08 -13.76
CA ARG A 13 0.58 -22.97 -12.57
C ARG A 13 1.50 -22.58 -11.42
N ASN A 14 2.57 -21.83 -11.70
CA ASN A 14 3.52 -21.36 -10.71
C ASN A 14 3.13 -20.00 -10.10
N LEU A 15 2.02 -19.40 -10.53
CA LEU A 15 1.49 -18.19 -9.89
C LEU A 15 1.09 -18.49 -8.44
N PRO A 16 1.19 -17.49 -7.54
CA PRO A 16 0.77 -17.64 -6.13
C PRO A 16 -0.76 -17.70 -5.96
N PHE A 17 -1.51 -17.74 -7.06
CA PHE A 17 -2.97 -17.84 -7.11
C PHE A 17 -3.40 -18.70 -8.30
N LEU A 18 -4.63 -19.21 -8.23
CA LEU A 18 -5.23 -19.97 -9.31
C LEU A 18 -5.85 -19.05 -10.36
N LEU A 19 -5.54 -19.31 -11.63
CA LEU A 19 -6.25 -18.70 -12.76
C LEU A 19 -7.64 -19.30 -12.89
N SER A 20 -8.59 -18.49 -13.37
CA SER A 20 -9.98 -18.91 -13.57
C SER A 20 -10.12 -20.09 -14.54
N TYR A 21 -9.25 -20.15 -15.55
CA TYR A 21 -9.13 -21.31 -16.45
C TYR A 21 -7.72 -21.40 -17.06
N GLU A 22 -7.30 -22.61 -17.44
CA GLU A 22 -6.04 -22.83 -18.16
C GLU A 22 -6.19 -22.54 -19.65
N LEU A 23 -5.09 -22.15 -20.30
CA LEU A 23 -5.06 -21.95 -21.74
C LEU A 23 -5.20 -23.30 -22.46
N HIS A 24 -6.16 -23.41 -23.38
CA HIS A 24 -6.40 -24.68 -24.08
C HIS A 24 -5.81 -24.66 -25.51
N PRO A 25 -5.03 -25.69 -25.91
CA PRO A 25 -4.27 -25.68 -27.17
C PRO A 25 -5.14 -25.78 -28.43
N ARG A 26 -6.40 -26.20 -28.30
CA ARG A 26 -7.32 -26.37 -29.44
C ARG A 26 -8.08 -25.08 -29.80
N ASP A 27 -8.04 -24.07 -28.94
CA ASP A 27 -8.90 -22.89 -29.02
C ASP A 27 -8.13 -21.58 -29.28
N LEU A 28 -6.91 -21.68 -29.83
CA LEU A 28 -5.94 -20.58 -30.04
C LEU A 28 -6.35 -19.54 -31.12
N SER A 29 -7.62 -19.14 -31.15
CA SER A 29 -8.05 -17.96 -31.89
C SER A 29 -7.53 -16.67 -31.22
N ILE A 30 -7.42 -15.59 -32.00
CA ILE A 30 -7.00 -14.28 -31.50
C ILE A 30 -7.94 -13.80 -30.38
N ASP A 31 -9.26 -13.87 -30.60
CA ASP A 31 -10.27 -13.48 -29.62
C ASP A 31 -10.17 -14.27 -28.30
N TYR A 32 -9.90 -15.58 -28.38
CA TYR A 32 -9.69 -16.39 -27.18
C TYR A 32 -8.41 -15.98 -26.42
N ILE A 33 -7.33 -15.69 -27.14
CA ILE A 33 -6.07 -15.23 -26.54
C ILE A 33 -6.28 -13.89 -25.83
N ASP A 34 -6.99 -12.94 -26.46
CA ASP A 34 -7.29 -11.65 -25.85
C ASP A 34 -8.12 -11.80 -24.56
N LYS A 35 -9.15 -12.64 -24.60
CA LYS A 35 -9.97 -12.97 -23.41
C LYS A 35 -9.14 -13.65 -22.31
N TYR A 36 -8.20 -14.51 -22.68
CA TYR A 36 -7.29 -15.15 -21.74
C TYR A 36 -6.35 -14.12 -21.08
N ILE A 37 -5.78 -13.20 -21.86
CA ILE A 37 -4.94 -12.12 -21.35
C ILE A 37 -5.72 -11.25 -20.34
N ASP A 38 -6.95 -10.87 -20.68
CA ASP A 38 -7.80 -10.07 -19.79
C ASP A 38 -8.19 -10.82 -18.52
N MET A 39 -8.46 -12.12 -18.61
CA MET A 39 -8.69 -12.98 -17.45
C MET A 39 -7.46 -13.03 -16.54
N VAL A 40 -6.26 -13.28 -17.08
CA VAL A 40 -5.02 -13.32 -16.30
C VAL A 40 -4.79 -11.99 -15.59
N ARG A 41 -4.99 -10.86 -16.27
CA ARG A 41 -4.87 -9.52 -15.67
C ARG A 41 -5.89 -9.31 -14.55
N LYS A 42 -7.14 -9.71 -14.77
CA LYS A 42 -8.22 -9.60 -13.77
C LYS A 42 -7.90 -10.42 -12.53
N ASP A 43 -7.48 -11.67 -12.68
CA ASP A 43 -7.18 -12.56 -11.56
C ASP A 43 -5.93 -12.09 -10.80
N THR A 44 -4.92 -11.59 -11.52
CA THR A 44 -3.74 -10.96 -10.91
C THR A 44 -4.13 -9.75 -10.06
N ASN A 45 -4.96 -8.84 -10.61
CA ASN A 45 -5.41 -7.65 -9.88
C ASN A 45 -6.26 -8.03 -8.66
N LYS A 46 -7.13 -9.04 -8.79
CA LYS A 46 -7.93 -9.55 -7.67
C LYS A 46 -7.04 -10.10 -6.56
N TRP A 47 -6.05 -10.93 -6.92
CA TRP A 47 -5.10 -11.48 -5.95
C TRP A 47 -4.30 -10.39 -5.25
N LEU A 48 -3.70 -9.46 -6.00
CA LEU A 48 -2.94 -8.33 -5.42
C LEU A 48 -3.78 -7.47 -4.47
N GLN A 49 -5.03 -7.19 -4.85
CA GLN A 49 -5.93 -6.43 -4.00
C GLN A 49 -6.29 -7.18 -2.72
N ASN A 50 -6.42 -8.51 -2.79
CA ASN A 50 -6.62 -9.36 -1.63
C ASN A 50 -5.39 -9.39 -0.72
N GLU A 51 -4.17 -9.42 -1.27
CA GLU A 51 -2.93 -9.32 -0.47
C GLU A 51 -2.84 -7.98 0.29
N ILE A 52 -3.23 -6.88 -0.34
CA ILE A 52 -3.30 -5.57 0.32
C ILE A 52 -4.34 -5.60 1.45
N ASN A 53 -5.54 -6.10 1.18
CA ASN A 53 -6.65 -6.10 2.13
C ASN A 53 -6.52 -7.15 3.24
N GLY A 54 -5.81 -8.24 2.98
CA GLY A 54 -5.68 -9.39 3.88
C GLY A 54 -4.82 -9.12 5.12
N THR A 55 -4.15 -7.97 5.17
CA THR A 55 -3.32 -7.59 6.31
C THR A 55 -3.69 -6.23 6.89
N ASP A 56 -3.85 -6.19 8.22
CA ASP A 56 -4.05 -4.97 9.01
C ASP A 56 -2.85 -4.01 8.94
N LYS A 57 -1.73 -4.43 8.34
CA LYS A 57 -0.56 -3.57 8.12
C LYS A 57 -0.82 -2.52 7.06
N HIS A 58 -1.57 -2.86 6.03
CA HIS A 58 -1.78 -1.99 4.88
C HIS A 58 -3.04 -1.15 5.03
N TYR A 59 -3.48 -0.86 6.27
CA TYR A 59 -4.73 -0.13 6.51
C TYR A 59 -4.75 1.26 5.86
N LEU A 60 -3.58 1.90 5.67
CA LEU A 60 -3.44 3.16 4.93
C LEU A 60 -3.62 3.02 3.41
N LEU A 61 -3.58 1.80 2.89
CA LEU A 61 -3.79 1.46 1.48
C LEU A 61 -5.16 0.85 1.22
N HIS A 62 -5.88 0.42 2.26
CA HIS A 62 -7.22 -0.15 2.13
C HIS A 62 -8.19 0.88 1.53
N GLY A 63 -8.90 0.48 0.47
CA GLY A 63 -9.87 1.34 -0.22
C GLY A 63 -9.28 2.60 -0.85
N ARG A 64 -7.95 2.68 -1.00
CA ARG A 64 -7.28 3.84 -1.58
C ARG A 64 -7.76 4.09 -3.01
N LYS A 65 -8.22 5.32 -3.26
CA LYS A 65 -8.64 5.81 -4.57
C LYS A 65 -7.57 6.72 -5.15
N GLU A 66 -7.24 6.53 -6.42
CA GLU A 66 -6.32 7.39 -7.14
C GLU A 66 -7.09 8.47 -7.91
N PRO A 67 -6.58 9.72 -7.93
CA PRO A 67 -7.20 10.79 -8.69
C PRO A 67 -7.18 10.46 -10.18
N GLN A 68 -8.21 10.93 -10.88
CA GLN A 68 -8.36 10.77 -12.33
C GLN A 68 -8.57 12.14 -12.95
N LYS A 69 -8.04 12.35 -14.17
CA LYS A 69 -8.26 13.59 -14.90
C LYS A 69 -9.76 13.71 -15.25
N ASN A 70 -10.41 14.76 -14.75
CA ASN A 70 -11.83 15.08 -15.00
C ASN A 70 -12.83 13.95 -14.65
N LYS A 71 -12.47 13.05 -13.74
CA LYS A 71 -13.33 11.93 -13.30
C LYS A 71 -13.20 11.74 -11.78
N PRO A 72 -14.21 11.14 -11.14
CA PRO A 72 -14.12 10.77 -9.73
C PRO A 72 -12.90 9.85 -9.48
N PRO A 73 -12.26 9.93 -8.30
CA PRO A 73 -11.19 9.03 -7.92
C PRO A 73 -11.65 7.57 -7.94
N VAL A 74 -10.83 6.68 -8.51
CA VAL A 74 -11.13 5.25 -8.63
C VAL A 74 -10.07 4.41 -7.94
N GLN A 75 -10.47 3.25 -7.43
CA GLN A 75 -9.52 2.30 -6.88
C GLN A 75 -8.78 1.60 -8.02
N VAL A 76 -7.46 1.77 -8.06
CA VAL A 76 -6.58 1.13 -9.03
C VAL A 76 -5.61 0.23 -8.26
N VAL A 77 -5.52 -1.05 -8.65
CA VAL A 77 -4.64 -2.02 -8.00
C VAL A 77 -3.17 -1.75 -8.36
N LEU A 78 -2.88 -1.67 -9.66
CA LEU A 78 -1.54 -1.45 -10.20
C LEU A 78 -1.45 -0.08 -10.88
N CYS A 79 -0.68 0.83 -10.29
CA CYS A 79 -0.32 2.11 -10.88
C CYS A 79 0.93 2.69 -10.22
N MET A 80 1.62 3.59 -10.91
CA MET A 80 2.66 4.42 -10.29
C MET A 80 2.00 5.38 -9.29
N ARG A 81 2.29 5.22 -8.00
CA ARG A 81 1.66 6.02 -6.94
C ARG A 81 2.39 7.35 -6.78
N HIS A 82 1.67 8.41 -6.47
CA HIS A 82 2.23 9.77 -6.32
C HIS A 82 3.40 9.87 -5.32
N TYR A 83 3.38 9.09 -4.23
CA TYR A 83 4.46 9.12 -3.24
C TYR A 83 5.77 8.51 -3.76
N LEU A 84 5.75 7.79 -4.89
CA LEU A 84 6.93 7.26 -5.57
C LEU A 84 7.55 8.27 -6.55
N ASP A 85 6.80 9.32 -6.89
CA ASP A 85 7.23 10.41 -7.78
C ASP A 85 7.88 11.59 -7.02
N VAL A 86 8.01 11.45 -5.69
CA VAL A 86 8.68 12.47 -4.86
C VAL A 86 10.17 12.54 -5.24
N PRO A 87 10.68 13.71 -5.68
CA PRO A 87 12.02 13.82 -6.25
C PRO A 87 13.11 13.46 -5.23
N VAL A 88 12.96 13.94 -4.00
CA VAL A 88 13.90 13.67 -2.89
C VAL A 88 13.76 12.21 -2.43
N LEU A 89 14.84 11.45 -2.56
CA LEU A 89 14.90 10.01 -2.27
C LEU A 89 14.51 9.69 -0.83
N GLU A 90 14.99 10.48 0.13
CA GLU A 90 14.76 10.30 1.56
C GLU A 90 13.28 10.46 1.89
N HIS A 91 12.61 11.45 1.29
CA HIS A 91 11.18 11.70 1.49
C HIS A 91 10.32 10.61 0.87
N ARG A 92 10.65 10.19 -0.36
CA ARG A 92 10.01 9.07 -1.06
C ARG A 92 10.10 7.79 -0.24
N THR A 93 11.29 7.51 0.30
CA THR A 93 11.55 6.35 1.15
C THR A 93 10.75 6.44 2.45
N ALA A 94 10.74 7.61 3.10
CA ALA A 94 9.99 7.82 4.34
C ALA A 94 8.48 7.62 4.13
N LEU A 95 7.90 8.18 3.07
CA LEU A 95 6.48 8.01 2.72
C LEU A 95 6.15 6.55 2.41
N THR A 96 6.99 5.88 1.62
CA THR A 96 6.82 4.47 1.28
C THR A 96 6.86 3.59 2.54
N ARG A 97 7.84 3.83 3.41
CA ARG A 97 7.94 3.16 4.72
C ARG A 97 6.73 3.42 5.59
N LEU A 98 6.22 4.65 5.62
CA LEU A 98 5.05 5.01 6.40
C LEU A 98 3.80 4.25 5.93
N LEU A 99 3.56 4.23 4.61
CA LEU A 99 2.38 3.61 4.00
C LEU A 99 2.40 2.08 4.05
N LEU A 100 3.59 1.46 3.94
CA LEU A 100 3.77 0.02 3.97
C LEU A 100 4.04 -0.53 5.39
N SER A 101 3.73 0.24 6.45
CA SER A 101 3.97 -0.15 7.85
C SER A 101 5.41 -0.62 8.12
N ASN A 102 6.40 0.08 7.57
CA ASN A 102 7.82 -0.11 7.83
C ASN A 102 8.42 1.11 8.57
N HIS A 103 7.78 1.51 9.67
CA HIS A 103 8.11 2.71 10.44
C HIS A 103 8.35 2.41 11.92
N LEU A 104 8.99 3.35 12.63
CA LEU A 104 9.38 3.17 14.05
C LEU A 104 8.32 3.60 15.08
N LEU A 105 7.10 3.94 14.65
CA LEU A 105 6.00 4.26 15.55
C LEU A 105 5.50 3.01 16.27
N ALA A 106 4.98 3.18 17.49
CA ALA A 106 4.57 2.10 18.39
C ALA A 106 3.49 1.22 17.77
N LEU A 107 2.62 1.78 16.90
CA LEU A 107 1.62 1.00 16.19
C LEU A 107 2.23 -0.20 15.45
N GLU A 108 3.41 -0.03 14.84
CA GLU A 108 4.14 -1.11 14.18
C GLU A 108 5.19 -1.74 15.09
N ARG A 109 6.02 -0.95 15.79
CA ARG A 109 7.11 -1.50 16.61
C ARG A 109 6.62 -2.47 17.68
N MET A 110 5.53 -2.15 18.36
CA MET A 110 4.96 -3.01 19.41
C MET A 110 3.99 -4.08 18.87
N ARG A 111 3.83 -4.20 17.55
CA ARG A 111 3.10 -5.29 16.91
C ARG A 111 3.87 -6.60 16.95
N TRP A 112 5.20 -6.53 16.94
CA TRP A 112 6.10 -7.66 16.91
C TRP A 112 6.38 -8.15 18.32
N SER A 113 6.49 -9.47 18.49
CA SER A 113 7.14 -10.04 19.66
C SER A 113 8.65 -9.83 19.53
N GLU A 114 9.25 -9.16 20.50
CA GLU A 114 10.70 -9.06 20.62
C GLU A 114 11.18 -10.02 21.72
N TYR A 115 12.46 -10.38 21.75
CA TYR A 115 12.99 -11.27 22.79
C TYR A 115 12.64 -10.76 24.19
N GLY A 116 11.92 -11.58 24.95
CA GLY A 116 11.46 -11.25 26.30
C GLY A 116 10.28 -10.26 26.38
N LYS A 117 9.65 -9.87 25.25
CA LYS A 117 8.51 -8.95 25.22
C LYS A 117 7.34 -9.53 24.43
N PRO A 118 6.17 -9.74 25.08
CA PRO A 118 4.99 -10.19 24.37
C PRO A 118 4.48 -9.09 23.41
N LYS A 119 3.71 -9.52 22.40
CA LYS A 119 3.00 -8.62 21.51
C LYS A 119 2.05 -7.72 22.32
N VAL A 120 2.11 -6.41 22.06
CA VAL A 120 1.24 -5.44 22.73
C VAL A 120 -0.07 -5.31 21.96
N GLN A 121 -1.20 -5.37 22.66
CA GLN A 121 -2.52 -5.13 22.05
C GLN A 121 -2.59 -3.71 21.47
N ARG A 122 -3.35 -3.52 20.38
CA ARG A 122 -3.30 -2.29 19.57
C ARG A 122 -3.62 -1.04 20.38
N ASP A 123 -4.65 -1.12 21.22
CA ASP A 123 -5.14 -0.09 22.14
C ASP A 123 -4.10 0.36 23.18
N HIS A 124 -3.19 -0.54 23.56
CA HIS A 124 -2.07 -0.27 24.47
C HIS A 124 -0.83 0.33 23.79
N ARG A 125 -0.76 0.41 22.47
CA ARG A 125 0.40 0.99 21.73
C ARG A 125 0.35 2.52 21.76
N LYS A 126 0.44 3.10 22.96
CA LYS A 126 0.24 4.54 23.19
C LYS A 126 1.34 5.40 22.55
N CYS A 127 0.96 6.61 22.16
CA CYS A 127 1.84 7.64 21.61
C CYS A 127 2.92 8.03 22.61
N ARG A 128 4.18 8.09 22.16
CA ARG A 128 5.31 8.47 23.02
C ARG A 128 5.23 9.92 23.49
N PHE A 129 4.52 10.78 22.75
CA PHE A 129 4.38 12.19 23.04
C PHE A 129 3.27 12.44 24.06
N CYS A 130 2.01 12.09 23.74
CA CYS A 130 0.86 12.40 24.61
C CYS A 130 0.48 11.27 25.58
N ARG A 131 0.93 10.03 25.34
CA ARG A 131 0.65 8.82 26.14
C ARG A 131 -0.82 8.40 26.26
N THR A 132 -1.75 9.08 25.60
CA THR A 132 -3.21 8.81 25.73
C THR A 132 -3.80 8.00 24.58
N VAL A 133 -3.43 8.33 23.34
CA VAL A 133 -3.96 7.73 22.10
C VAL A 133 -2.95 6.76 21.49
N VAL A 134 -3.41 5.82 20.67
CA VAL A 134 -2.53 4.91 19.90
C VAL A 134 -1.55 5.70 19.01
N GLU A 135 -0.28 5.30 18.95
CA GLU A 135 0.77 5.93 18.14
C GLU A 135 0.65 5.56 16.64
N SER A 136 -0.43 5.96 16.00
CA SER A 136 -0.55 5.85 14.55
C SER A 136 0.21 6.96 13.81
N PRO A 137 0.60 6.77 12.54
CA PRO A 137 1.14 7.82 11.68
C PRO A 137 0.37 9.15 11.72
N GLU A 138 -0.95 9.10 11.58
CA GLU A 138 -1.84 10.27 11.54
C GLU A 138 -1.85 10.98 12.88
N HIS A 139 -1.89 10.24 13.99
CA HIS A 139 -1.81 10.84 15.31
C HIS A 139 -0.43 11.45 15.56
N ALA A 140 0.62 10.63 15.50
CA ALA A 140 1.96 11.04 15.91
C ALA A 140 2.52 12.19 15.05
N LEU A 141 2.28 12.20 13.75
CA LEU A 141 2.85 13.20 12.84
C LEU A 141 1.92 14.41 12.67
N LEU A 142 0.62 14.19 12.48
CA LEU A 142 -0.28 15.24 12.01
C LEU A 142 -1.19 15.85 13.08
N ARG A 143 -1.41 15.17 14.21
CA ARG A 143 -2.43 15.60 15.21
C ARG A 143 -1.92 15.75 16.63
N CYS A 144 -0.83 15.06 16.99
CA CYS A 144 -0.39 15.01 18.37
C CYS A 144 0.11 16.38 18.84
N ASN A 145 -0.36 16.81 20.01
CA ASN A 145 0.03 18.07 20.65
C ASN A 145 0.80 17.82 21.96
N GLY A 146 1.34 16.61 22.15
CA GLY A 146 2.06 16.23 23.38
C GLY A 146 3.42 16.90 23.54
N THR A 147 3.92 17.63 22.54
CA THR A 147 5.21 18.32 22.59
C THR A 147 5.17 19.60 21.77
N ALA A 148 5.68 20.71 22.34
CA ALA A 148 5.71 22.01 21.67
C ALA A 148 6.52 21.98 20.36
N SER A 149 7.70 21.35 20.37
CA SER A 149 8.56 21.24 19.18
C SER A 149 7.86 20.57 17.98
N LEU A 150 7.03 19.55 18.24
CA LEU A 150 6.27 18.87 17.18
C LEU A 150 5.16 19.78 16.62
N ILE A 151 4.53 20.58 17.47
CA ILE A 151 3.52 21.56 17.04
C ILE A 151 4.18 22.62 16.17
N ASP A 152 5.33 23.14 16.59
CA ASP A 152 6.05 24.19 15.85
C ASP A 152 6.56 23.67 14.50
N LEU A 153 7.15 22.47 14.45
CA LEU A 153 7.55 21.84 13.20
C LEU A 153 6.36 21.66 12.26
N ARG A 154 5.21 21.22 12.78
CA ARG A 154 4.00 21.05 11.97
C ARG A 154 3.50 22.39 11.44
N ARG A 155 3.52 23.46 12.24
CA ARG A 155 3.14 24.81 11.79
C ARG A 155 4.06 25.30 10.69
N GLN A 156 5.37 25.10 10.82
CA GLN A 156 6.36 25.47 9.80
C GLN A 156 6.08 24.74 8.48
N VAL A 157 5.91 23.41 8.53
CA VAL A 157 5.59 22.61 7.33
C VAL A 157 4.28 23.08 6.69
N TRP A 158 3.22 23.33 7.46
CA TRP A 158 1.95 23.82 6.90
C TRP A 158 2.06 25.21 6.28
N ALA A 159 2.83 26.11 6.90
CA ALA A 159 3.09 27.44 6.35
C ALA A 159 3.89 27.39 5.04
N GLU A 160 4.85 26.47 4.93
CA GLU A 160 5.59 26.25 3.68
C GLU A 160 4.72 25.63 2.59
N LEU A 161 3.87 24.68 2.95
CA LEU A 161 2.98 24.00 2.01
C LEU A 161 1.88 24.93 1.49
N SER A 162 1.31 25.80 2.33
CA SER A 162 0.25 26.74 1.91
C SER A 162 0.73 27.77 0.89
N VAL A 163 2.02 28.10 0.87
CA VAL A 163 2.63 28.97 -0.15
C VAL A 163 2.82 28.22 -1.48
N ARG A 164 3.07 26.91 -1.44
CA ARG A 164 3.47 26.10 -2.61
C ARG A 164 2.31 25.34 -3.25
N ILE A 165 1.26 25.06 -2.51
CA ILE A 165 0.06 24.36 -2.98
C ILE A 165 -1.05 25.41 -3.08
N PRO A 166 -1.53 25.75 -4.29
CA PRO A 166 -2.68 26.63 -4.43
C PRO A 166 -3.86 26.09 -3.62
N ALA A 167 -4.64 26.98 -3.01
CA ALA A 167 -5.90 26.59 -2.38
C ALA A 167 -6.74 25.81 -3.41
N VAL A 168 -7.06 24.56 -3.07
CA VAL A 168 -7.89 23.67 -3.88
C VAL A 168 -9.34 24.12 -3.81
#